data_AF-A0AA88RPG1-F1
#
_entry.id   AF-A0AA88RPG1-F1
#
_cell.length_a   1.000
_cell.length_b   1.000
_cell.length_c   1.000
_cell.angle_alpha   90.00
_cell.angle_beta   90.00
_cell.angle_gamma   90.00
#
_symmetry.space_group_name_H-M   'P 1'
#
loop_
_entity.id
_entity.type
_entity.pdbx_description
1 polymer ?
#
loop_
_entity_poly.entity_id
_entity_poly.type
_entity_poly.pdbx_seq_one_letter_code
_entity_poly.pdbx_strand_id
1 'polypeptide(L)'
;MVRRYKSLVSPFSKFTQVLPLTHSLGFSSSLREKSMATPSVQEVLPPVLDSTSEPPPLFDGTTRLYTYYQCPFAQRVWITRNYKGLQDEIKLVPIDLQNRPAWYKEKVYPENKVPALEHNNKIIGESLDLIKYVDSHFKGPALLPEILIPVSDGAFDHLETALHKFSDGPFFLGQFSLVDIAYAPFIERFEIFLQDVWKYDLKAGRPTLAAWIEEINKIDAYKQTKCDPKQLIELYKARFLVSGVEIRSTIGVYEVLPPSLDSTSQPPPLFDGTTRLYINYQCPFAQRVWITRNYKGLQDKIKLVPIDLQNRPAWYKEKVYPENKVPALEHNNKVLGESLDLIKYVDSHFEGPALYPDDPTKKEFAEKLLSYTNTLNSTVYTSFKGDPVKEAGGAFDHLEAALGKFDDGPFFLGQFSLVDIAYIPFIERFQIFLQDVWKYDITAGRPKLAAWIEEMNKIDAYKQTKCDPKLLIEHYKSRFMVFSKLRTDVISIYIFHFF
;
A
#
# COMPACT_ATOMS: atom_id res chain seq x y z
N MET A 1 -24.24 -36.11 0.60
CA MET A 1 -23.90 -35.13 1.65
C MET A 1 -22.39 -34.90 1.53
N VAL A 2 -21.83 -33.75 1.20
CA VAL A 2 -22.22 -32.34 1.31
C VAL A 2 -21.77 -31.62 0.02
N ARG A 3 -22.64 -30.75 -0.49
CA ARG A 3 -22.45 -29.92 -1.70
C ARG A 3 -21.84 -28.56 -1.30
N ARG A 4 -20.98 -28.04 -2.19
CA ARG A 4 -20.72 -26.62 -2.55
C ARG A 4 -20.31 -25.64 -1.42
N TYR A 5 -19.03 -25.26 -1.44
CA TYR A 5 -18.61 -23.87 -1.21
C TYR A 5 -17.72 -23.44 -2.39
N LYS A 6 -18.31 -22.74 -3.36
CA LYS A 6 -17.57 -21.92 -4.33
C LYS A 6 -17.20 -20.64 -3.59
N SER A 7 -15.91 -20.34 -3.49
CA SER A 7 -15.41 -19.11 -2.85
C SER A 7 -15.87 -17.88 -3.61
N LEU A 8 -16.39 -16.90 -2.88
CA LEU A 8 -16.75 -15.58 -3.36
C LEU A 8 -15.47 -14.79 -3.65
N VAL A 9 -15.30 -14.50 -4.92
CA VAL A 9 -14.21 -13.74 -5.52
C VAL A 9 -14.55 -12.24 -5.42
N SER A 10 -13.58 -11.46 -4.92
CA SER A 10 -13.63 -10.01 -4.62
C SER A 10 -14.01 -9.13 -5.83
N PRO A 11 -14.64 -7.95 -5.65
CA PRO A 11 -15.15 -7.10 -6.74
C PRO A 11 -14.09 -6.59 -7.75
N PHE A 12 -12.80 -6.82 -7.51
CA PHE A 12 -11.70 -6.40 -8.40
C PHE A 12 -11.15 -7.51 -9.32
N SER A 13 -11.74 -8.71 -9.34
CA SER A 13 -11.20 -9.85 -10.11
C SER A 13 -12.16 -10.41 -11.18
N LYS A 14 -12.96 -9.52 -11.78
CA LYS A 14 -13.78 -9.85 -12.96
C LYS A 14 -13.46 -8.98 -14.19
N PHE A 15 -12.20 -8.63 -14.44
CA PHE A 15 -11.83 -7.99 -15.70
C PHE A 15 -10.45 -8.43 -16.19
N THR A 16 -10.36 -9.68 -16.65
CA THR A 16 -9.31 -10.14 -17.55
C THR A 16 -9.94 -10.96 -18.68
N GLN A 17 -10.62 -10.26 -19.59
CA GLN A 17 -10.72 -10.71 -20.97
C GLN A 17 -10.29 -9.55 -21.87
N VAL A 18 -9.08 -9.70 -22.40
CA VAL A 18 -8.57 -8.89 -23.51
C VAL A 18 -9.38 -9.26 -24.74
N LEU A 19 -10.17 -8.33 -25.28
CA LEU A 19 -10.62 -8.42 -26.67
C LEU A 19 -9.47 -7.95 -27.57
N PRO A 20 -9.07 -8.72 -28.59
CA PRO A 20 -8.08 -8.26 -29.55
C PRO A 20 -8.69 -7.14 -30.41
N LEU A 21 -8.08 -5.96 -30.37
CA LEU A 21 -8.41 -4.86 -31.28
C LEU A 21 -7.80 -5.14 -32.65
N THR A 22 -8.51 -5.89 -33.48
CA THR A 22 -8.38 -5.80 -34.94
C THR A 22 -9.68 -5.26 -35.48
N HIS A 23 -9.73 -3.96 -35.74
CA HIS A 23 -10.31 -3.33 -36.94
C HIS A 23 -10.40 -1.83 -36.72
N SER A 24 -9.80 -1.08 -37.65
CA SER A 24 -9.95 0.36 -37.78
C SER A 24 -11.42 0.71 -37.96
N LEU A 25 -11.98 1.53 -37.07
CA LEU A 25 -13.20 2.27 -37.35
C LEU A 25 -12.83 3.75 -37.38
N GLY A 26 -12.83 4.31 -38.59
CA GLY A 26 -12.64 5.73 -38.83
C GLY A 26 -13.76 6.53 -38.17
N PHE A 27 -13.38 7.50 -37.33
CA PHE A 27 -14.31 8.47 -36.80
C PHE A 27 -14.55 9.56 -37.85
N SER A 28 -15.75 9.55 -38.42
CA SER A 28 -16.33 10.67 -39.15
C SER A 28 -16.56 11.83 -38.18
N SER A 29 -15.98 12.99 -38.48
CA SER A 29 -16.23 14.25 -37.81
C SER A 29 -17.65 14.75 -38.11
N SER A 30 -18.56 14.59 -37.16
CA SER A 30 -19.81 15.37 -37.15
C SER A 30 -20.00 16.01 -35.78
N LEU A 31 -19.99 17.34 -35.82
CA LEU A 31 -20.32 18.32 -34.77
C LEU A 31 -21.15 17.74 -33.62
N ARG A 32 -20.57 17.69 -32.41
CA ARG A 32 -21.33 17.64 -31.15
C ARG A 32 -21.36 19.02 -30.55
N GLU A 33 -22.58 19.52 -30.35
CA GLU A 33 -22.88 20.83 -29.78
C GLU A 33 -22.19 21.04 -28.44
N LYS A 34 -21.66 22.24 -28.24
CA LYS A 34 -21.23 22.73 -26.93
C LYS A 34 -22.45 22.72 -25.99
N SER A 35 -22.48 21.76 -25.07
CA SER A 35 -23.47 21.71 -23.99
C SER A 35 -23.39 23.00 -23.18
N MET A 36 -24.42 23.84 -23.28
CA MET A 36 -24.58 25.03 -22.47
C MET A 36 -24.69 24.65 -20.98
N ALA A 37 -23.99 25.39 -20.12
CA ALA A 37 -24.06 25.22 -18.68
C ALA A 37 -25.49 25.48 -18.18
N THR A 38 -26.06 24.51 -17.48
CA THR A 38 -27.34 24.62 -16.77
C THR A 38 -27.21 25.69 -15.66
N PRO A 39 -28.20 26.58 -15.44
CA PRO A 39 -28.11 27.62 -14.42
C PRO A 39 -27.91 27.02 -13.03
N SER A 40 -26.94 27.54 -12.25
CA SER A 40 -26.68 27.06 -10.90
C SER A 40 -27.79 27.48 -9.93
N VAL A 41 -28.68 26.56 -9.58
CA VAL A 41 -29.61 26.74 -8.45
C VAL A 41 -28.93 26.19 -7.21
N GLN A 42 -28.68 27.03 -6.20
CA GLN A 42 -28.18 26.58 -4.91
C GLN A 42 -29.34 25.90 -4.16
N GLU A 43 -29.35 24.57 -4.18
CA GLU A 43 -30.38 23.75 -3.51
C GLU A 43 -30.25 23.88 -1.98
N VAL A 44 -31.38 24.08 -1.29
CA VAL A 44 -31.43 24.01 0.18
C VAL A 44 -31.31 22.54 0.58
N LEU A 45 -30.24 22.20 1.29
CA LEU A 45 -29.97 20.82 1.68
C LEU A 45 -30.97 20.35 2.75
N PRO A 46 -31.63 19.19 2.55
CA PRO A 46 -32.51 18.63 3.58
C PRO A 46 -31.72 18.27 4.85
N PRO A 47 -32.37 18.33 6.03
CA PRO A 47 -31.75 17.95 7.29
C PRO A 47 -31.46 16.45 7.34
N VAL A 48 -30.39 16.08 8.05
CA VAL A 48 -29.99 14.68 8.25
C VAL A 48 -31.02 13.94 9.11
N LEU A 49 -31.44 12.75 8.68
CA LEU A 49 -32.36 11.88 9.39
C LEU A 49 -31.60 10.93 10.31
N ASP A 50 -32.01 10.86 11.56
CA ASP A 50 -31.39 10.06 12.62
C ASP A 50 -32.34 8.97 13.18
N SER A 51 -31.98 8.33 14.29
CA SER A 51 -32.77 7.27 14.91
C SER A 51 -34.17 7.69 15.38
N THR A 52 -34.42 9.00 15.54
CA THR A 52 -35.71 9.54 15.96
C THR A 52 -36.60 9.99 14.80
N SER A 53 -36.03 10.01 13.59
CA SER A 53 -36.69 10.50 12.40
C SER A 53 -37.62 9.44 11.80
N GLU A 54 -38.85 9.83 11.47
CA GLU A 54 -39.79 8.98 10.71
C GLU A 54 -39.33 8.82 9.24
N PRO A 55 -39.62 7.68 8.57
CA PRO A 55 -39.30 7.51 7.17
C PRO A 55 -40.08 8.51 6.30
N PRO A 56 -39.50 9.01 5.20
CA PRO A 56 -40.30 9.60 4.14
C PRO A 56 -41.27 8.53 3.57
N PRO A 57 -42.31 8.91 2.81
CA PRO A 57 -43.15 7.92 2.14
C PRO A 57 -42.29 7.02 1.24
N LEU A 58 -42.17 5.74 1.58
CA LEU A 58 -41.26 4.81 0.89
C LEU A 58 -41.96 4.15 -0.30
N PHE A 59 -41.26 4.03 -1.43
CA PHE A 59 -41.75 3.39 -2.65
C PHE A 59 -43.07 3.98 -3.17
N ASP A 60 -43.21 5.30 -3.02
CA ASP A 60 -44.35 6.11 -3.46
C ASP A 60 -44.21 6.61 -4.92
N GLY A 61 -43.17 6.15 -5.63
CA GLY A 61 -42.83 6.60 -6.98
C GLY A 61 -41.87 7.80 -7.03
N THR A 62 -41.56 8.44 -5.90
CA THR A 62 -40.53 9.49 -5.85
C THR A 62 -39.13 8.88 -5.94
N THR A 63 -38.28 9.41 -6.81
CA THR A 63 -36.89 8.99 -6.90
C THR A 63 -36.08 9.63 -5.76
N ARG A 64 -35.45 8.80 -4.92
CA ARG A 64 -34.70 9.26 -3.74
C ARG A 64 -33.28 8.74 -3.74
N LEU A 65 -32.32 9.64 -3.53
CA LEU A 65 -30.93 9.29 -3.24
C LEU A 65 -30.73 9.34 -1.71
N TYR A 66 -30.71 8.18 -1.08
CA TYR A 66 -30.29 8.04 0.30
C TYR A 66 -28.79 8.27 0.38
N THR A 67 -28.40 9.35 1.06
CA THR A 67 -27.04 9.88 1.06
C THR A 67 -26.53 10.07 2.48
N TYR A 68 -25.26 10.40 2.62
CA TYR A 68 -24.69 11.00 3.83
C TYR A 68 -23.67 12.01 3.35
N TYR A 69 -23.82 13.27 3.75
CA TYR A 69 -23.07 14.36 3.13
C TYR A 69 -21.55 14.15 3.23
N GLN A 70 -21.07 13.58 4.33
CA GLN A 70 -19.64 13.31 4.55
C GLN A 70 -19.14 12.02 3.87
N CYS A 71 -20.00 11.20 3.24
CA CYS A 71 -19.60 9.95 2.59
C CYS A 71 -19.04 10.19 1.16
N PRO A 72 -17.79 9.79 0.86
CA PRO A 72 -17.20 10.00 -0.47
C PRO A 72 -17.87 9.17 -1.56
N PHE A 73 -18.38 7.97 -1.23
CA PHE A 73 -19.14 7.16 -2.18
C PHE A 73 -20.48 7.80 -2.53
N ALA A 74 -21.13 8.44 -1.56
CA ALA A 74 -22.42 9.11 -1.78
C ALA A 74 -22.24 10.42 -2.55
N GLN A 75 -21.12 11.12 -2.31
CA GLN A 75 -20.76 12.32 -3.06
C GLN A 75 -20.62 12.04 -4.57
N ARG A 76 -20.14 10.86 -4.99
CA ARG A 76 -20.09 10.48 -6.43
C ARG A 76 -21.46 10.64 -7.11
N VAL A 77 -22.48 10.00 -6.53
CA VAL A 77 -23.84 9.99 -7.09
C VAL A 77 -24.48 11.37 -6.99
N TRP A 78 -24.14 12.13 -5.94
CA TRP A 78 -24.60 13.51 -5.79
C TRP A 78 -24.01 14.44 -6.85
N ILE A 79 -22.71 14.33 -7.17
CA ILE A 79 -22.08 15.07 -8.26
C ILE A 79 -22.76 14.72 -9.59
N THR A 80 -22.96 13.43 -9.88
CA THR A 80 -23.65 12.99 -11.11
C THR A 80 -25.05 13.59 -11.21
N ARG A 81 -25.83 13.55 -10.13
CA ARG A 81 -27.16 14.15 -10.04
C ARG A 81 -27.12 15.65 -10.36
N ASN A 82 -26.24 16.39 -9.70
CA ASN A 82 -26.17 17.85 -9.86
C ASN A 82 -25.68 18.25 -11.25
N TYR A 83 -24.69 17.54 -11.78
CA TYR A 83 -24.14 17.81 -13.11
C TYR A 83 -25.17 17.55 -14.22
N LYS A 84 -26.02 16.54 -14.03
CA LYS A 84 -27.10 16.24 -14.97
C LYS A 84 -28.33 17.15 -14.81
N GLY A 85 -28.34 18.05 -13.83
CA GLY A 85 -29.48 18.95 -13.56
C GLY A 85 -30.68 18.23 -12.93
N LEU A 86 -30.46 17.12 -12.22
CA LEU A 86 -31.51 16.22 -11.71
C LEU A 86 -31.97 16.57 -10.28
N GLN A 87 -31.78 17.83 -9.85
CA GLN A 87 -32.13 18.26 -8.51
C GLN A 87 -33.64 18.14 -8.21
N ASP A 88 -34.46 18.38 -9.24
CA ASP A 88 -35.91 18.28 -9.13
C ASP A 88 -36.42 16.84 -9.22
N GLU A 89 -35.72 15.97 -9.95
CA GLU A 89 -36.13 14.59 -10.22
C GLU A 89 -35.67 13.60 -9.14
N ILE A 90 -34.46 13.79 -8.59
CA ILE A 90 -33.88 12.92 -7.57
C ILE A 90 -33.84 13.70 -6.26
N LYS A 91 -34.58 13.29 -5.23
CA LYS A 91 -34.56 13.98 -3.93
C LYS A 91 -33.49 13.39 -3.00
N LEU A 92 -32.74 14.25 -2.30
CA LEU A 92 -31.76 13.80 -1.32
C LEU A 92 -32.46 13.39 -0.02
N VAL A 93 -32.08 12.23 0.51
CA VAL A 93 -32.49 11.77 1.84
C VAL A 93 -31.23 11.47 2.66
N PRO A 94 -30.67 12.47 3.35
CA PRO A 94 -29.46 12.29 4.14
C PRO A 94 -29.73 11.45 5.39
N ILE A 95 -28.94 10.41 5.60
CA ILE A 95 -29.02 9.47 6.73
C ILE A 95 -27.81 9.68 7.63
N ASP A 96 -28.02 9.89 8.93
CA ASP A 96 -26.94 9.93 9.91
C ASP A 96 -26.36 8.53 10.07
N LEU A 97 -25.13 8.31 9.63
CA LEU A 97 -24.50 6.99 9.72
C LEU A 97 -24.04 6.62 11.12
N GLN A 98 -23.90 7.59 12.03
CA GLN A 98 -23.52 7.39 13.43
C GLN A 98 -24.75 7.10 14.30
N ASN A 99 -25.90 7.68 13.96
CA ASN A 99 -27.17 7.50 14.65
C ASN A 99 -28.30 7.12 13.67
N ARG A 100 -28.21 5.94 13.06
CA ARG A 100 -29.10 5.58 11.93
C ARG A 100 -30.54 5.31 12.34
N PRO A 101 -31.54 5.74 11.53
CA PRO A 101 -32.91 5.26 11.62
C PRO A 101 -33.01 3.75 11.35
N ALA A 102 -33.70 3.02 12.23
CA ALA A 102 -33.92 1.58 12.09
C ALA A 102 -34.66 1.23 10.79
N TRP A 103 -35.64 2.07 10.41
CA TRP A 103 -36.43 1.87 9.20
C TRP A 103 -35.60 1.85 7.92
N TYR A 104 -34.42 2.49 7.89
CA TYR A 104 -33.58 2.51 6.69
C TYR A 104 -33.09 1.12 6.34
N LYS A 105 -32.59 0.37 7.33
CA LYS A 105 -32.17 -1.02 7.14
C LYS A 105 -33.36 -1.95 6.92
N GLU A 106 -34.43 -1.75 7.69
CA GLU A 106 -35.57 -2.68 7.73
C GLU A 106 -36.47 -2.57 6.49
N LYS A 107 -36.64 -1.35 5.97
CA LYS A 107 -37.67 -1.05 4.97
C LYS A 107 -37.07 -0.58 3.64
N VAL A 108 -35.88 0.02 3.63
CA VAL A 108 -35.29 0.59 2.41
C VAL A 108 -34.18 -0.31 1.89
N TYR A 109 -33.01 -0.31 2.54
CA TYR A 109 -31.83 -0.98 2.01
C TYR A 109 -31.21 -1.92 3.06
N PRO A 110 -31.44 -3.24 2.96
CA PRO A 110 -30.99 -4.23 3.95
C PRO A 110 -29.48 -4.25 4.20
N GLU A 111 -28.67 -3.89 3.21
CA GLU A 111 -27.23 -3.76 3.36
C GLU A 111 -26.83 -2.64 4.33
N ASN A 112 -27.74 -1.71 4.62
CA ASN A 112 -27.55 -0.59 5.52
C ASN A 112 -26.27 0.19 5.16
N LYS A 113 -26.14 0.58 3.90
CA LYS A 113 -25.05 1.43 3.39
C LYS A 113 -25.62 2.66 2.68
N VAL A 114 -24.79 3.66 2.41
CA VAL A 114 -25.08 4.78 1.50
C VAL A 114 -23.91 4.91 0.51
N PRO A 115 -24.13 5.35 -0.74
CA PRO A 115 -25.43 5.76 -1.31
C PRO A 115 -26.35 4.57 -1.65
N ALA A 116 -27.65 4.84 -1.65
CA ALA A 116 -28.66 3.96 -2.25
C ALA A 116 -29.67 4.81 -3.03
N LEU A 117 -30.05 4.36 -4.23
CA LEU A 117 -31.05 5.03 -5.06
C LEU A 117 -32.35 4.23 -5.06
N GLU A 118 -33.43 4.86 -4.61
CA GLU A 118 -34.79 4.41 -4.85
C GLU A 118 -35.28 4.98 -6.16
N HIS A 119 -35.61 4.12 -7.11
CA HIS A 119 -36.18 4.49 -8.40
C HIS A 119 -37.11 3.37 -8.87
N ASN A 120 -38.32 3.71 -9.34
CA ASN A 120 -39.32 2.74 -9.81
C ASN A 120 -39.60 1.61 -8.80
N ASN A 121 -39.75 1.98 -7.53
CA ASN A 121 -39.99 1.08 -6.40
C ASN A 121 -38.93 -0.02 -6.22
N LYS A 122 -37.71 0.24 -6.69
CA LYS A 122 -36.54 -0.63 -6.50
C LYS A 122 -35.43 0.16 -5.84
N ILE A 123 -34.65 -0.52 -5.02
CA ILE A 123 -33.39 0.00 -4.49
C ILE A 123 -32.24 -0.53 -5.32
N ILE A 124 -31.38 0.41 -5.72
CA ILE A 124 -30.10 0.13 -6.36
C ILE A 124 -29.01 0.63 -5.41
N GLY A 125 -28.04 -0.22 -5.13
CA GLY A 125 -26.88 0.09 -4.29
C GLY A 125 -25.61 0.26 -5.11
N GLU A 126 -24.50 0.46 -4.40
CA GLU A 126 -23.13 0.56 -4.93
C GLU A 126 -22.85 1.81 -5.81
N SER A 127 -21.99 2.71 -5.32
CA SER A 127 -21.82 4.05 -5.92
C SER A 127 -21.41 4.08 -7.40
N LEU A 128 -20.60 3.12 -7.86
CA LEU A 128 -20.14 3.07 -9.26
C LEU A 128 -21.25 2.60 -10.22
N ASP A 129 -22.09 1.68 -9.76
CA ASP A 129 -23.25 1.24 -10.53
C ASP A 129 -24.31 2.34 -10.55
N LEU A 130 -24.45 3.09 -9.44
CA LEU A 130 -25.37 4.22 -9.36
C LEU A 130 -25.03 5.37 -10.30
N ILE A 131 -23.76 5.77 -10.41
CA ILE A 131 -23.40 6.84 -11.37
C ILE A 131 -23.67 6.42 -12.83
N LYS A 132 -23.47 5.13 -13.16
CA LYS A 132 -23.79 4.56 -14.48
C LYS A 132 -25.30 4.49 -14.71
N TYR A 133 -26.03 4.07 -13.69
CA TYR A 133 -27.47 3.98 -13.72
C TYR A 133 -28.09 5.37 -13.91
N VAL A 134 -27.65 6.37 -13.13
CA VAL A 134 -28.14 7.75 -13.25
C VAL A 134 -27.78 8.33 -14.63
N ASP A 135 -26.56 8.11 -15.13
CA ASP A 135 -26.16 8.62 -16.45
C ASP A 135 -26.98 8.03 -17.61
N SER A 136 -27.35 6.75 -17.51
CA SER A 136 -28.08 6.02 -18.57
C SER A 136 -29.60 6.14 -18.49
N HIS A 137 -30.19 6.37 -17.30
CA HIS A 137 -31.64 6.36 -17.10
C HIS A 137 -32.27 7.74 -16.98
N PHE A 138 -31.47 8.78 -16.76
CA PHE A 138 -31.95 10.15 -16.64
C PHE A 138 -31.34 11.04 -17.74
N LYS A 139 -32.11 12.02 -18.21
CA LYS A 139 -31.66 12.98 -19.22
C LYS A 139 -30.60 13.93 -18.63
N GLY A 140 -29.92 14.66 -19.50
CA GLY A 140 -28.86 15.61 -19.13
C GLY A 140 -27.55 15.36 -19.90
N PRO A 141 -26.50 16.16 -19.65
CA PRO A 141 -25.19 15.96 -20.24
C PRO A 141 -24.71 14.50 -20.11
N ALA A 142 -24.22 13.94 -21.22
CA ALA A 142 -23.72 12.57 -21.27
C ALA A 142 -22.30 12.48 -20.69
N LEU A 143 -22.03 11.53 -19.80
CA LEU A 143 -20.73 11.40 -19.14
C LEU A 143 -19.80 10.33 -19.77
N LEU A 144 -20.25 9.65 -20.84
CA LEU A 144 -19.55 8.63 -21.69
C LEU A 144 -19.03 7.38 -20.94
N PRO A 145 -18.83 6.22 -21.62
CA PRO A 145 -18.48 4.97 -20.94
C PRO A 145 -16.98 4.88 -20.59
N GLU A 146 -16.72 4.13 -19.51
CA GLU A 146 -15.47 4.04 -18.75
C GLU A 146 -14.32 3.37 -19.51
N ILE A 147 -13.12 3.97 -19.43
CA ILE A 147 -11.84 3.26 -19.44
C ILE A 147 -11.37 3.22 -17.98
N LEU A 148 -11.36 2.03 -17.38
CA LEU A 148 -10.80 1.81 -16.04
C LEU A 148 -9.28 1.82 -16.14
N ILE A 149 -8.65 2.79 -15.47
CA ILE A 149 -7.20 2.82 -15.28
C ILE A 149 -6.91 2.13 -13.94
N PRO A 150 -6.17 1.00 -13.92
CA PRO A 150 -5.81 0.33 -12.68
C PRO A 150 -4.84 1.20 -11.88
N VAL A 151 -5.05 1.30 -10.56
CA VAL A 151 -4.19 2.05 -9.64
C VAL A 151 -3.49 1.05 -8.72
N SER A 152 -2.16 1.08 -8.66
CA SER A 152 -1.31 0.36 -7.71
C SER A 152 -0.40 1.33 -6.94
N ASP A 153 0.31 0.82 -5.93
CA ASP A 153 1.08 1.60 -4.94
C ASP A 153 2.08 2.56 -5.59
N GLY A 154 1.93 3.84 -5.24
CA GLY A 154 2.26 5.00 -6.08
C GLY A 154 1.00 5.72 -6.58
N ALA A 155 -0.14 5.61 -5.88
CA ALA A 155 -1.46 5.96 -6.39
C ALA A 155 -1.54 7.39 -6.97
N PHE A 156 -0.94 8.40 -6.33
CA PHE A 156 -0.93 9.77 -6.85
C PHE A 156 -0.02 9.95 -8.07
N ASP A 157 1.08 9.21 -8.16
CA ASP A 157 1.98 9.21 -9.33
C ASP A 157 1.36 8.43 -10.51
N HIS A 158 0.55 7.42 -10.22
CA HIS A 158 -0.30 6.74 -11.20
C HIS A 158 -1.44 7.64 -11.68
N LEU A 159 -2.05 8.44 -10.79
CA LEU A 159 -3.04 9.45 -11.19
C LEU A 159 -2.40 10.53 -12.07
N GLU A 160 -1.21 11.02 -11.72
CA GLU A 160 -0.40 11.92 -12.56
C GLU A 160 -0.16 11.29 -13.96
N THR A 161 0.29 10.03 -14.00
CA THR A 161 0.50 9.30 -15.26
C THR A 161 -0.79 9.10 -16.06
N ALA A 162 -1.89 8.80 -15.38
CA ALA A 162 -3.21 8.56 -15.97
C ALA A 162 -3.80 9.84 -16.58
N LEU A 163 -3.67 10.98 -15.89
CA LEU A 163 -4.08 12.30 -16.38
C LEU A 163 -3.24 12.72 -17.60
N HIS A 164 -1.96 12.34 -17.66
CA HIS A 164 -1.11 12.57 -18.82
C HIS A 164 -1.48 11.77 -20.08
N LYS A 165 -2.31 10.73 -19.97
CA LYS A 165 -2.56 9.79 -21.07
C LYS A 165 -3.37 10.38 -22.21
N PHE A 166 -4.20 11.40 -21.95
CA PHE A 166 -5.02 12.08 -22.95
C PHE A 166 -4.67 13.56 -22.98
N SER A 167 -4.25 14.06 -24.14
CA SER A 167 -3.72 15.43 -24.29
C SER A 167 -4.80 16.51 -24.43
N ASP A 168 -6.07 16.13 -24.56
CA ASP A 168 -7.14 17.03 -25.03
C ASP A 168 -7.86 17.79 -23.90
N GLY A 169 -7.24 17.87 -22.73
CA GLY A 169 -7.71 18.70 -21.62
C GLY A 169 -7.27 18.16 -20.25
N PRO A 170 -7.65 18.85 -19.16
CA PRO A 170 -7.11 18.60 -17.82
C PRO A 170 -7.72 17.37 -17.12
N PHE A 171 -8.71 16.72 -17.74
CA PHE A 171 -9.50 15.61 -17.19
C PHE A 171 -8.99 14.25 -17.64
N PHE A 172 -9.36 13.17 -16.93
CA PHE A 172 -8.85 11.81 -17.21
C PHE A 172 -9.09 11.33 -18.64
N LEU A 173 -10.12 11.83 -19.32
CA LEU A 173 -10.44 11.53 -20.72
C LEU A 173 -10.45 12.80 -21.60
N GLY A 174 -9.65 13.81 -21.25
CA GLY A 174 -9.60 15.13 -21.88
C GLY A 174 -10.77 16.04 -21.51
N GLN A 175 -11.96 15.47 -21.30
CA GLN A 175 -13.17 16.16 -20.83
C GLN A 175 -13.70 15.56 -19.53
N PHE A 176 -14.48 16.35 -18.78
CA PHE A 176 -15.08 15.90 -17.51
C PHE A 176 -16.01 14.71 -17.73
N SER A 177 -15.77 13.63 -16.98
CA SER A 177 -16.36 12.31 -17.21
C SER A 177 -16.69 11.57 -15.91
N LEU A 178 -17.28 10.37 -16.02
CA LEU A 178 -17.50 9.48 -14.86
C LEU A 178 -16.21 9.14 -14.12
N VAL A 179 -15.06 9.10 -14.81
CA VAL A 179 -13.76 8.81 -14.17
C VAL A 179 -13.40 9.94 -13.21
N ASP A 180 -13.56 11.19 -13.63
CA ASP A 180 -13.29 12.35 -12.79
C ASP A 180 -14.22 12.39 -11.56
N ILE A 181 -15.52 12.11 -11.76
CA ILE A 181 -16.52 12.01 -10.68
C ILE A 181 -16.15 10.90 -9.68
N ALA A 182 -15.61 9.78 -10.16
CA ALA A 182 -15.23 8.66 -9.30
C ALA A 182 -14.07 9.00 -8.35
N TYR A 183 -13.13 9.86 -8.79
CA TYR A 183 -11.92 10.22 -8.05
C TYR A 183 -12.03 11.54 -7.26
N ALA A 184 -12.77 12.54 -7.74
CA ALA A 184 -12.86 13.88 -7.12
C ALA A 184 -13.16 13.88 -5.62
N PRO A 185 -14.17 13.12 -5.11
CA PRO A 185 -14.45 13.06 -3.67
C PRO A 185 -13.28 12.56 -2.82
N PHE A 186 -12.46 11.65 -3.35
CA PHE A 186 -11.35 11.05 -2.62
C PHE A 186 -10.15 11.98 -2.60
N ILE A 187 -9.81 12.57 -3.74
CA ILE A 187 -8.69 13.51 -3.85
C ILE A 187 -8.93 14.75 -3.00
N GLU A 188 -10.15 15.28 -2.95
CA GLU A 188 -10.53 16.40 -2.06
C GLU A 188 -10.20 16.11 -0.60
N ARG A 189 -10.64 14.94 -0.11
CA ARG A 189 -10.47 14.56 1.29
C ARG A 189 -9.01 14.26 1.60
N PHE A 190 -8.28 13.62 0.68
CA PHE A 190 -6.86 13.38 0.85
C PHE A 190 -6.06 14.70 0.83
N GLU A 191 -6.32 15.61 -0.10
CA GLU A 191 -5.62 16.91 -0.14
C GLU A 191 -5.75 17.65 1.19
N ILE A 192 -6.98 17.80 1.70
CA ILE A 192 -7.24 18.54 2.94
C ILE A 192 -6.65 17.80 4.16
N PHE A 193 -6.88 16.48 4.27
CA PHE A 193 -6.44 15.71 5.43
C PHE A 193 -4.90 15.57 5.48
N LEU A 194 -4.26 15.23 4.37
CA LEU A 194 -2.81 15.05 4.29
C LEU A 194 -2.08 16.38 4.55
N GLN A 195 -2.62 17.48 4.03
CA GLN A 195 -2.08 18.81 4.27
C GLN A 195 -2.23 19.22 5.74
N ASP A 196 -3.38 18.97 6.37
CA ASP A 196 -3.60 19.37 7.77
C ASP A 196 -2.76 18.54 8.75
N VAL A 197 -2.83 17.21 8.61
CA VAL A 197 -2.28 16.26 9.59
C VAL A 197 -0.79 16.00 9.39
N TRP A 198 -0.36 15.84 8.13
CA TRP A 198 1.02 15.43 7.81
C TRP A 198 1.83 16.51 7.09
N LYS A 199 1.26 17.70 6.88
CA LYS A 199 1.89 18.79 6.11
C LYS A 199 2.37 18.33 4.73
N TYR A 200 1.68 17.33 4.19
CA TYR A 200 2.01 16.72 2.91
C TYR A 200 1.22 17.42 1.81
N ASP A 201 1.95 18.11 0.93
CA ASP A 201 1.35 18.73 -0.26
C ASP A 201 1.19 17.68 -1.36
N LEU A 202 -0.06 17.27 -1.59
CA LEU A 202 -0.44 16.29 -2.61
C LEU A 202 -0.05 16.75 -4.03
N LYS A 203 0.02 18.06 -4.28
CA LYS A 203 0.33 18.65 -5.59
C LYS A 203 1.83 18.77 -5.85
N ALA A 204 2.66 18.70 -4.81
CA ALA A 204 4.10 18.85 -4.95
C ALA A 204 4.69 17.74 -5.84
N GLY A 205 5.34 18.14 -6.93
CA GLY A 205 5.88 17.22 -7.94
C GLY A 205 4.86 16.62 -8.90
N ARG A 206 3.58 17.07 -8.87
CA ARG A 206 2.46 16.52 -9.64
C ARG A 206 1.66 17.61 -10.37
N PRO A 207 2.23 18.23 -11.41
CA PRO A 207 1.62 19.38 -12.09
C PRO A 207 0.30 19.06 -12.79
N THR A 208 0.10 17.85 -13.34
CA THR A 208 -1.18 17.53 -14.01
C THR A 208 -2.28 17.20 -13.01
N LEU A 209 -1.97 16.54 -11.90
CA LEU A 209 -2.90 16.38 -10.79
C LEU A 209 -3.28 17.74 -10.19
N ALA A 210 -2.33 18.66 -10.06
CA ALA A 210 -2.60 20.02 -9.60
C ALA A 210 -3.56 20.76 -10.54
N ALA A 211 -3.34 20.68 -11.86
CA ALA A 211 -4.22 21.27 -12.86
C ALA A 211 -5.62 20.62 -12.85
N TRP A 212 -5.69 19.29 -12.73
CA TRP A 212 -6.96 18.58 -12.60
C TRP A 212 -7.75 19.01 -11.36
N ILE A 213 -7.09 19.13 -10.20
CA ILE A 213 -7.70 19.64 -8.95
C ILE A 213 -8.25 21.05 -9.18
N GLU A 214 -7.47 21.94 -9.80
CA GLU A 214 -7.91 23.32 -10.09
C GLU A 214 -9.16 23.35 -10.98
N GLU A 215 -9.20 22.52 -12.02
CA GLU A 215 -10.27 22.48 -13.01
C GLU A 215 -11.55 21.83 -12.45
N ILE A 216 -11.42 20.74 -11.68
CA ILE A 216 -12.53 20.15 -10.93
C ILE A 216 -13.16 21.19 -9.98
N ASN A 217 -12.33 21.99 -9.32
CA ASN A 217 -12.78 23.05 -8.42
C ASN A 217 -13.51 24.19 -9.12
N LYS A 218 -13.49 24.29 -10.46
CA LYS A 218 -14.27 25.25 -11.24
C LYS A 218 -15.69 24.76 -11.53
N ILE A 219 -15.97 23.46 -11.43
CA ILE A 219 -17.26 22.85 -11.75
C ILE A 219 -18.28 23.11 -10.65
N ASP A 220 -19.34 23.87 -10.94
CA ASP A 220 -20.36 24.26 -9.94
C ASP A 220 -21.10 23.06 -9.34
N ALA A 221 -21.40 22.04 -10.15
CA ALA A 221 -22.01 20.79 -9.68
C ALA A 221 -21.16 20.09 -8.61
N TYR A 222 -19.83 20.18 -8.71
CA TYR A 222 -18.90 19.63 -7.72
C TYR A 222 -18.80 20.54 -6.49
N LYS A 223 -18.64 21.87 -6.68
CA LYS A 223 -18.57 22.85 -5.58
C LYS A 223 -19.75 22.73 -4.62
N GLN A 224 -20.96 22.54 -5.14
CA GLN A 224 -22.18 22.40 -4.33
C GLN A 224 -22.23 21.14 -3.46
N THR A 225 -21.36 20.16 -3.71
CA THR A 225 -21.30 18.90 -2.95
C THR A 225 -20.20 18.90 -1.88
N LYS A 226 -19.39 19.97 -1.82
CA LYS A 226 -18.26 20.03 -0.90
C LYS A 226 -18.72 20.07 0.55
N CYS A 227 -17.99 19.35 1.39
CA CYS A 227 -18.19 19.37 2.83
C CYS A 227 -17.35 20.49 3.47
N ASP A 228 -17.72 20.90 4.69
CA ASP A 228 -16.86 21.75 5.51
C ASP A 228 -15.51 21.06 5.74
N PRO A 229 -14.37 21.66 5.32
CA PRO A 229 -13.04 21.09 5.54
C PRO A 229 -12.76 20.74 7.00
N LYS A 230 -13.25 21.54 7.96
CA LYS A 230 -13.03 21.27 9.40
C LYS A 230 -13.72 19.99 9.83
N GLN A 231 -14.98 19.81 9.43
CA GLN A 231 -15.74 18.60 9.74
C GLN A 231 -15.14 17.36 9.07
N LEU A 232 -14.63 17.48 7.84
CA LEU A 232 -13.91 16.38 7.18
C LEU A 232 -12.63 16.01 7.93
N ILE A 233 -11.83 17.00 8.31
CA ILE A 233 -10.61 16.77 9.10
C ILE A 233 -10.96 16.10 10.43
N GLU A 234 -11.95 16.60 11.16
CA GLU A 234 -12.37 16.01 12.44
C GLU A 234 -12.90 14.58 12.28
N LEU A 235 -13.73 14.32 11.27
CA LEU A 235 -14.24 12.98 10.96
C LEU A 235 -13.10 12.01 10.64
N TYR A 236 -12.14 12.45 9.82
CA TYR A 236 -11.01 11.62 9.43
C TYR A 236 -10.00 11.47 10.56
N LYS A 237 -9.74 12.51 11.37
CA LYS A 237 -8.96 12.38 12.62
C LYS A 237 -9.66 11.42 13.58
N ALA A 238 -10.97 11.49 13.76
CA ALA A 238 -11.69 10.56 14.62
C ALA A 238 -11.59 9.11 14.09
N ARG A 239 -11.74 8.92 12.78
CA ARG A 239 -11.72 7.62 12.10
C ARG A 239 -10.32 7.01 11.99
N PHE A 240 -9.28 7.82 11.82
CA PHE A 240 -7.91 7.37 11.57
C PHE A 240 -6.95 7.59 12.76
N LEU A 241 -7.30 8.47 13.72
CA LEU A 241 -6.43 8.83 14.85
C LEU A 241 -7.05 8.59 16.25
N VAL A 242 -8.38 8.46 16.40
CA VAL A 242 -9.02 8.38 17.74
C VAL A 242 -9.74 7.05 18.01
N SER A 243 -10.35 6.41 17.01
CA SER A 243 -10.98 5.10 17.23
C SER A 243 -9.97 3.97 17.08
N GLY A 244 -9.63 3.31 18.19
CA GLY A 244 -8.93 2.01 18.24
C GLY A 244 -9.75 0.85 17.65
N VAL A 245 -10.41 1.08 16.51
CA VAL A 245 -11.18 0.12 15.73
C VAL A 245 -10.42 -0.14 14.43
N GLU A 246 -9.76 -1.28 14.37
CA GLU A 246 -9.19 -1.84 13.14
C GLU A 246 -10.32 -2.15 12.14
N ILE A 247 -10.52 -1.26 11.15
CA ILE A 247 -11.31 -1.60 9.97
C ILE A 247 -10.44 -2.50 9.10
N ARG A 248 -10.74 -3.80 9.14
CA ARG A 248 -10.33 -4.79 8.14
C ARG A 248 -10.85 -4.37 6.76
N SER A 249 -10.04 -3.60 6.03
CA SER A 249 -10.16 -3.45 4.58
C SER A 249 -9.09 -4.28 3.91
N THR A 250 -9.46 -5.08 2.92
CA THR A 250 -8.56 -5.73 1.94
C THR A 250 -7.92 -4.70 1.00
N ILE A 251 -7.31 -3.68 1.59
CA ILE A 251 -6.28 -2.80 1.05
C ILE A 251 -5.05 -3.26 1.82
N GLY A 252 -3.94 -3.60 1.14
CA GLY A 252 -2.74 -4.15 1.80
C GLY A 252 -2.45 -3.42 3.11
N VAL A 253 -2.70 -4.10 4.23
CA VAL A 253 -2.57 -3.51 5.57
C VAL A 253 -1.09 -3.30 5.79
N TYR A 254 -0.63 -2.06 5.56
CA TYR A 254 0.62 -1.64 6.14
C TYR A 254 0.40 -1.60 7.65
N GLU A 255 0.97 -2.58 8.34
CA GLU A 255 1.00 -2.59 9.80
C GLU A 255 1.57 -1.26 10.30
N VAL A 256 0.85 -0.59 11.21
CA VAL A 256 1.39 0.58 11.89
C VAL A 256 2.54 0.10 12.77
N LEU A 257 3.76 0.44 12.36
CA LEU A 257 4.97 -0.01 13.02
C LEU A 257 5.13 0.67 14.39
N PRO A 258 5.30 -0.08 15.50
CA PRO A 258 5.54 0.52 16.81
C PRO A 258 6.84 1.35 16.83
N PRO A 259 6.92 2.39 17.67
CA PRO A 259 8.16 3.15 17.83
C PRO A 259 9.25 2.28 18.46
N SER A 260 10.51 2.54 18.08
CA SER A 260 11.67 1.86 18.67
C SER A 260 11.84 2.23 20.15
N LEU A 261 12.07 1.22 20.99
CA LEU A 261 12.33 1.38 22.41
C LEU A 261 13.81 1.70 22.65
N ASP A 262 14.04 2.71 23.48
CA ASP A 262 15.36 3.24 23.82
C ASP A 262 15.73 2.99 25.29
N SER A 263 16.84 3.57 25.75
CA SER A 263 17.35 3.39 27.12
C SER A 263 16.42 3.89 28.22
N THR A 264 15.46 4.76 27.89
CA THR A 264 14.48 5.32 28.84
C THR A 264 13.18 4.53 28.88
N SER A 265 12.99 3.63 27.91
CA SER A 265 11.76 2.86 27.74
C SER A 265 11.62 1.76 28.78
N GLN A 266 10.42 1.58 29.31
CA GLN A 266 10.11 0.48 30.22
C GLN A 266 10.05 -0.87 29.47
N PRO A 267 10.40 -2.00 30.13
CA PRO A 267 10.28 -3.31 29.50
C PRO A 267 8.81 -3.63 29.20
N PRO A 268 8.52 -4.31 28.09
CA PRO A 268 7.21 -4.92 27.91
C PRO A 268 6.99 -6.01 28.99
N PRO A 269 5.74 -6.42 29.24
CA PRO A 269 5.48 -7.62 30.02
C PRO A 269 6.24 -8.81 29.42
N LEU A 270 6.84 -9.65 30.26
CA LEU A 270 7.58 -10.83 29.82
C LEU A 270 6.81 -12.08 30.22
N PHE A 271 6.72 -13.03 29.29
CA PHE A 271 6.07 -14.33 29.48
C PHE A 271 4.61 -14.24 29.93
N ASP A 272 3.90 -13.21 29.45
CA ASP A 272 2.47 -12.97 29.69
C ASP A 272 1.55 -13.72 28.71
N GLY A 273 2.12 -14.59 27.86
CA GLY A 273 1.43 -15.32 26.80
C GLY A 273 1.42 -14.61 25.44
N THR A 274 1.85 -13.35 25.37
CA THR A 274 2.00 -12.64 24.09
C THR A 274 3.30 -13.07 23.40
N THR A 275 3.24 -13.43 22.12
CA THR A 275 4.44 -13.72 21.33
C THR A 275 5.06 -12.41 20.84
N ARG A 276 6.35 -12.19 21.13
CA ARG A 276 7.06 -10.95 20.79
C ARG A 276 8.30 -11.23 19.97
N LEU A 277 8.47 -10.50 18.87
CA LEU A 277 9.70 -10.49 18.08
C LEU A 277 10.45 -9.19 18.36
N TYR A 278 11.53 -9.29 19.13
CA TYR A 278 12.45 -8.19 19.40
C TYR A 278 13.34 -7.96 18.17
N ILE A 279 13.25 -6.76 17.58
CA ILE A 279 13.92 -6.43 16.31
C ILE A 279 14.66 -5.11 16.40
N ASN A 280 15.40 -4.79 15.34
CA ASN A 280 15.71 -3.42 14.97
C ASN A 280 15.32 -3.27 13.50
N TYR A 281 14.63 -2.19 13.14
CA TYR A 281 14.10 -2.00 11.77
C TYR A 281 15.18 -2.00 10.69
N GLN A 282 16.42 -1.64 11.03
CA GLN A 282 17.54 -1.59 10.09
C GLN A 282 18.37 -2.88 10.08
N CYS A 283 18.12 -3.83 10.99
CA CYS A 283 18.91 -5.05 11.11
C CYS A 283 18.53 -6.10 10.04
N PRO A 284 19.45 -6.50 9.14
CA PRO A 284 19.15 -7.49 8.09
C PRO A 284 18.82 -8.88 8.66
N PHE A 285 19.43 -9.24 9.80
CA PHE A 285 19.12 -10.51 10.47
C PHE A 285 17.69 -10.52 11.02
N ALA A 286 17.23 -9.40 11.59
CA ALA A 286 15.87 -9.31 12.12
C ALA A 286 14.83 -9.23 11.01
N GLN A 287 15.18 -8.59 9.90
CA GLN A 287 14.32 -8.52 8.71
C GLN A 287 13.97 -9.91 8.17
N ARG A 288 14.87 -10.91 8.25
CA ARG A 288 14.54 -12.30 7.88
C ARG A 288 13.27 -12.79 8.58
N VAL A 289 13.24 -12.69 9.90
CA VAL A 289 12.13 -13.16 10.73
C VAL A 289 10.88 -12.29 10.54
N TRP A 290 11.07 -10.99 10.29
CA TRP A 290 9.96 -10.10 9.97
C TRP A 290 9.29 -10.44 8.64
N ILE A 291 10.06 -10.75 7.59
CA ILE A 291 9.53 -11.21 6.30
C ILE A 291 8.78 -12.54 6.49
N THR A 292 9.37 -13.51 7.20
CA THR A 292 8.71 -14.80 7.49
C THR A 292 7.39 -14.59 8.22
N ARG A 293 7.36 -13.74 9.24
CA ARG A 293 6.15 -13.35 9.97
C ARG A 293 5.09 -12.76 9.04
N ASN A 294 5.46 -11.79 8.21
CA ASN A 294 4.52 -11.11 7.33
C ASN A 294 3.96 -12.04 6.25
N TYR A 295 4.82 -12.88 5.65
CA TYR A 295 4.43 -13.79 4.58
C TYR A 295 3.50 -14.89 5.08
N LYS A 296 3.70 -15.35 6.33
CA LYS A 296 2.82 -16.33 6.96
C LYS A 296 1.51 -15.72 7.50
N GLY A 297 1.31 -14.41 7.41
CA GLY A 297 0.11 -13.74 7.92
C GLY A 297 0.06 -13.65 9.45
N LEU A 298 1.23 -13.60 10.11
CA LEU A 298 1.36 -13.71 11.58
C LEU A 298 1.44 -12.33 12.27
N GLN A 299 1.02 -11.26 11.61
CA GLN A 299 1.13 -9.89 12.14
C GLN A 299 0.37 -9.71 13.46
N ASP A 300 -0.82 -10.31 13.56
CA ASP A 300 -1.65 -10.24 14.76
C ASP A 300 -1.12 -11.12 15.90
N LYS A 301 -0.38 -12.18 15.58
CA LYS A 301 0.09 -13.19 16.53
C LYS A 301 1.47 -12.87 17.11
N ILE A 302 2.37 -12.35 16.30
CA ILE A 302 3.74 -12.01 16.69
C ILE A 302 3.82 -10.50 16.75
N LYS A 303 3.94 -9.91 17.94
CA LYS A 303 4.06 -8.45 18.09
C LYS A 303 5.52 -8.01 17.91
N LEU A 304 5.75 -6.97 17.12
CA LEU A 304 7.09 -6.40 16.96
C LEU A 304 7.45 -5.57 18.19
N VAL A 305 8.66 -5.79 18.71
CA VAL A 305 9.26 -4.95 19.75
C VAL A 305 10.58 -4.39 19.19
N PRO A 306 10.52 -3.27 18.47
CA PRO A 306 11.71 -2.66 17.90
C PRO A 306 12.55 -2.02 19.01
N ILE A 307 13.87 -2.19 18.90
CA ILE A 307 14.87 -1.71 19.84
C ILE A 307 15.83 -0.80 19.09
N ASP A 308 16.11 0.37 19.65
CA ASP A 308 17.23 1.20 19.22
C ASP A 308 18.55 0.54 19.66
N LEU A 309 19.36 0.07 18.72
CA LEU A 309 20.63 -0.59 19.06
C LEU A 309 21.74 0.37 19.49
N GLN A 310 21.65 1.66 19.12
CA GLN A 310 22.61 2.69 19.51
C GLN A 310 22.31 3.21 20.91
N ASN A 311 21.03 3.31 21.27
CA ASN A 311 20.56 3.74 22.58
C ASN A 311 19.68 2.66 23.25
N ARG A 312 20.21 1.44 23.37
CA ARG A 312 19.42 0.27 23.79
C ARG A 312 19.03 0.29 25.28
N PRO A 313 17.82 -0.15 25.64
CA PRO A 313 17.43 -0.42 27.02
C PRO A 313 18.28 -1.52 27.69
N ALA A 314 18.76 -1.22 28.90
CA ALA A 314 19.50 -2.16 29.73
C ALA A 314 18.71 -3.45 30.02
N TRP A 315 17.39 -3.32 30.20
CA TRP A 315 16.50 -4.45 30.47
C TRP A 315 16.50 -5.50 29.36
N TYR A 316 16.86 -5.15 28.11
CA TYR A 316 16.87 -6.15 27.04
C TYR A 316 17.90 -7.24 27.31
N LYS A 317 19.14 -6.84 27.65
CA LYS A 317 20.19 -7.79 28.04
C LYS A 317 19.87 -8.48 29.37
N GLU A 318 19.40 -7.70 30.34
CA GLU A 318 19.27 -8.17 31.73
C GLU A 318 18.07 -9.10 31.94
N LYS A 319 16.98 -8.89 31.19
CA LYS A 319 15.69 -9.55 31.44
C LYS A 319 15.15 -10.36 30.27
N VAL A 320 15.54 -10.05 29.03
CA VAL A 320 14.96 -10.67 27.83
C VAL A 320 15.92 -11.63 27.15
N TYR A 321 17.07 -11.12 26.68
CA TYR A 321 17.99 -11.89 25.86
C TYR A 321 19.46 -11.58 26.22
N PRO A 322 20.13 -12.42 27.04
CA PRO A 322 21.48 -12.18 27.57
C PRO A 322 22.56 -11.95 26.51
N GLU A 323 22.45 -12.59 25.35
CA GLU A 323 23.34 -12.46 24.19
C GLU A 323 23.30 -11.05 23.61
N ASN A 324 22.27 -10.27 23.95
CA ASN A 324 22.15 -8.85 23.66
C ASN A 324 22.27 -8.55 22.16
N LYS A 325 21.60 -9.36 21.34
CA LYS A 325 21.49 -9.22 19.88
C LYS A 325 20.03 -9.26 19.45
N VAL A 326 19.72 -8.78 18.26
CA VAL A 326 18.43 -8.96 17.59
C VAL A 326 18.63 -9.70 16.26
N PRO A 327 17.68 -10.52 15.79
CA PRO A 327 16.36 -10.77 16.38
C PRO A 327 16.38 -11.69 17.60
N ALA A 328 15.37 -11.57 18.45
CA ALA A 328 15.01 -12.56 19.45
C ALA A 328 13.49 -12.77 19.47
N LEU A 329 13.03 -14.01 19.58
CA LEU A 329 11.61 -14.37 19.62
C LEU A 329 11.24 -14.91 21.00
N GLU A 330 10.34 -14.20 21.69
CA GLU A 330 9.69 -14.68 22.90
C GLU A 330 8.42 -15.45 22.52
N HIS A 331 8.41 -16.75 22.84
CA HIS A 331 7.30 -17.65 22.57
C HIS A 331 7.32 -18.82 23.56
N ASN A 332 6.16 -19.26 24.06
CA ASN A 332 6.03 -20.41 24.96
C ASN A 332 7.01 -20.39 26.15
N ASN A 333 7.08 -19.25 26.85
CA ASN A 333 7.92 -19.04 28.03
C ASN A 333 9.43 -19.22 27.78
N LYS A 334 9.88 -19.00 26.53
CA LYS A 334 11.28 -19.04 26.13
C LYS A 334 11.59 -17.87 25.21
N VAL A 335 12.85 -17.44 25.23
CA VAL A 335 13.40 -16.50 24.25
C VAL A 335 14.40 -17.25 23.39
N LEU A 336 14.18 -17.22 22.08
CA LEU A 336 15.00 -17.88 21.07
C LEU A 336 15.76 -16.82 20.27
N GLY A 337 17.02 -17.09 19.94
CA GLY A 337 17.84 -16.23 19.08
C GLY A 337 18.19 -16.90 17.76
N GLU A 338 19.15 -16.30 17.06
CA GLU A 338 19.68 -16.74 15.76
C GLU A 338 18.67 -16.69 14.61
N SER A 339 18.82 -15.69 13.72
CA SER A 339 17.82 -15.41 12.67
C SER A 339 17.45 -16.59 11.76
N LEU A 340 18.41 -17.48 11.44
CA LEU A 340 18.15 -18.65 10.58
C LEU A 340 17.35 -19.72 11.32
N ASP A 341 17.62 -19.91 12.61
CA ASP A 341 16.87 -20.83 13.45
C ASP A 341 15.46 -20.29 13.69
N LEU A 342 15.32 -18.98 13.88
CA LEU A 342 14.02 -18.34 14.05
C LEU A 342 13.11 -18.45 12.83
N ILE A 343 13.63 -18.28 11.60
CA ILE A 343 12.78 -18.45 10.42
C ILE A 343 12.31 -19.91 10.24
N LYS A 344 13.15 -20.90 10.57
CA LYS A 344 12.77 -22.33 10.59
C LYS A 344 11.77 -22.62 11.72
N TYR A 345 11.97 -22.02 12.90
CA TYR A 345 11.08 -22.17 14.05
C TYR A 345 9.69 -21.58 13.75
N VAL A 346 9.62 -20.35 13.23
CA VAL A 346 8.36 -19.70 12.87
C VAL A 346 7.64 -20.49 11.78
N ASP A 347 8.35 -21.04 10.79
CA ASP A 347 7.73 -21.83 9.74
C ASP A 347 7.08 -23.13 10.25
N SER A 348 7.72 -23.78 11.23
CA SER A 348 7.30 -25.09 11.76
C SER A 348 6.32 -25.03 12.95
N HIS A 349 6.26 -23.91 13.68
CA HIS A 349 5.47 -23.79 14.91
C HIS A 349 4.26 -22.85 14.80
N PHE A 350 4.09 -22.17 13.67
CA PHE A 350 2.96 -21.27 13.42
C PHE A 350 2.22 -21.65 12.13
N GLU A 351 0.95 -21.27 12.07
CA GLU A 351 0.13 -21.43 10.87
C GLU A 351 0.59 -20.55 9.71
N GLY A 352 -0.02 -20.77 8.54
CA GLY A 352 0.28 -20.05 7.30
C GLY A 352 0.94 -20.92 6.25
N PRO A 353 1.23 -20.37 5.06
CA PRO A 353 1.91 -21.09 3.99
C PRO A 353 3.26 -21.66 4.47
N ALA A 354 3.58 -22.88 4.04
CA ALA A 354 4.87 -23.50 4.29
C ALA A 354 5.95 -22.79 3.46
N LEU A 355 7.10 -22.51 4.07
CA LEU A 355 8.24 -21.85 3.44
C LEU A 355 9.45 -22.79 3.29
N TYR A 356 9.33 -24.02 3.76
CA TYR A 356 10.32 -25.07 3.56
C TYR A 356 9.75 -26.18 2.66
N PRO A 357 10.52 -26.65 1.66
CA PRO A 357 10.03 -27.66 0.73
C PRO A 357 9.90 -29.02 1.44
N ASP A 358 9.00 -29.89 0.96
CA ASP A 358 8.94 -31.30 1.38
C ASP A 358 9.93 -32.18 0.62
N ASP A 359 10.23 -31.81 -0.63
CA ASP A 359 11.12 -32.55 -1.54
C ASP A 359 12.54 -32.72 -0.94
N PRO A 360 13.06 -33.95 -0.83
CA PRO A 360 14.38 -34.21 -0.24
C PRO A 360 15.54 -33.50 -0.95
N THR A 361 15.50 -33.41 -2.29
CA THR A 361 16.55 -32.77 -3.09
C THR A 361 16.57 -31.26 -2.86
N LYS A 362 15.38 -30.63 -2.79
CA LYS A 362 15.25 -29.22 -2.44
C LYS A 362 15.67 -28.96 -1.00
N LYS A 363 15.38 -29.85 -0.05
CA LYS A 363 15.87 -29.75 1.34
C LYS A 363 17.39 -29.77 1.44
N GLU A 364 18.05 -30.72 0.78
CA GLU A 364 19.52 -30.80 0.79
C GLU A 364 20.14 -29.52 0.20
N PHE A 365 19.59 -29.03 -0.91
CA PHE A 365 20.07 -27.80 -1.52
C PHE A 365 19.78 -26.56 -0.65
N ALA A 366 18.63 -26.52 0.04
CA ALA A 366 18.30 -25.48 0.99
C ALA A 366 19.32 -25.41 2.13
N GLU A 367 19.67 -26.53 2.76
CA GLU A 367 20.68 -26.55 3.84
C GLU A 367 22.06 -26.09 3.33
N LYS A 368 22.46 -26.54 2.13
CA LYS A 368 23.69 -26.05 1.49
C LYS A 368 23.66 -24.52 1.32
N LEU A 369 22.57 -23.95 0.81
CA LEU A 369 22.46 -22.51 0.61
C LEU A 369 22.37 -21.74 1.93
N LEU A 370 21.64 -22.23 2.93
CA LEU A 370 21.55 -21.58 4.23
C LEU A 370 22.91 -21.53 4.94
N SER A 371 23.71 -22.61 4.84
CA SER A 371 25.08 -22.63 5.39
C SER A 371 26.04 -21.66 4.69
N TYR A 372 25.84 -21.38 3.40
CA TYR A 372 26.67 -20.44 2.64
C TYR A 372 26.41 -18.96 2.99
N THR A 373 25.29 -18.63 3.63
CA THR A 373 24.91 -17.23 3.92
C THR A 373 25.98 -16.45 4.68
N ASN A 374 26.66 -17.07 5.66
CA ASN A 374 27.74 -16.44 6.41
C ASN A 374 28.97 -16.16 5.53
N THR A 375 29.30 -17.07 4.61
CA THR A 375 30.39 -16.90 3.65
C THR A 375 30.11 -15.75 2.70
N LEU A 376 28.90 -15.69 2.12
CA LEU A 376 28.47 -14.57 1.28
C LEU A 376 28.64 -13.25 2.03
N ASN A 377 28.02 -13.14 3.21
CA ASN A 377 28.01 -11.92 4.00
C ASN A 377 29.42 -11.48 4.37
N SER A 378 30.24 -12.40 4.90
CA SER A 378 31.62 -12.12 5.30
C SER A 378 32.46 -11.64 4.12
N THR A 379 32.33 -12.29 2.96
CA THR A 379 33.06 -11.93 1.73
C THR A 379 32.71 -10.50 1.29
N VAL A 380 31.42 -10.20 1.18
CA VAL A 380 30.97 -8.88 0.71
C VAL A 380 31.32 -7.78 1.72
N TYR A 381 31.05 -7.97 3.01
CA TYR A 381 31.39 -6.96 4.03
C TYR A 381 32.89 -6.70 4.15
N THR A 382 33.72 -7.74 4.04
CA THR A 382 35.18 -7.58 4.11
C THR A 382 35.70 -6.81 2.90
N SER A 383 35.08 -7.01 1.73
CA SER A 383 35.46 -6.30 0.50
C SER A 383 35.30 -4.79 0.59
N PHE A 384 34.41 -4.26 1.45
CA PHE A 384 34.21 -2.81 1.63
C PHE A 384 35.48 -2.09 2.13
N LYS A 385 36.46 -2.82 2.68
CA LYS A 385 37.77 -2.28 3.08
C LYS A 385 38.81 -2.29 1.95
N GLY A 386 38.52 -2.98 0.85
CA GLY A 386 39.38 -3.17 -0.32
C GLY A 386 38.69 -2.70 -1.60
N ASP A 387 38.68 -3.57 -2.63
CA ASP A 387 38.01 -3.33 -3.92
C ASP A 387 36.83 -4.30 -4.11
N PRO A 388 35.60 -3.93 -3.71
CA PRO A 388 34.43 -4.79 -3.85
C PRO A 388 34.14 -5.27 -5.27
N VAL A 389 34.54 -4.50 -6.30
CA VAL A 389 34.32 -4.89 -7.70
C VAL A 389 35.10 -6.15 -8.04
N LYS A 390 36.30 -6.31 -7.46
CA LYS A 390 37.16 -7.50 -7.66
C LYS A 390 36.91 -8.59 -6.64
N GLU A 391 36.62 -8.21 -5.40
CA GLU A 391 36.62 -9.13 -4.26
C GLU A 391 35.24 -9.76 -3.98
N ALA A 392 34.14 -9.07 -4.31
CA ALA A 392 32.79 -9.57 -4.04
C ALA A 392 32.15 -10.32 -5.21
N GLY A 393 32.68 -10.18 -6.44
CA GLY A 393 32.09 -10.74 -7.66
C GLY A 393 31.78 -12.24 -7.56
N GLY A 394 32.75 -13.04 -7.13
CA GLY A 394 32.59 -14.50 -7.01
C GLY A 394 31.49 -14.93 -6.03
N ALA A 395 31.17 -14.08 -5.03
CA ALA A 395 30.08 -14.35 -4.08
C ALA A 395 28.71 -14.21 -4.77
N PHE A 396 28.55 -13.20 -5.63
CA PHE A 396 27.33 -13.03 -6.43
C PHE A 396 27.25 -14.04 -7.58
N ASP A 397 28.38 -14.42 -8.18
CA ASP A 397 28.44 -15.48 -9.20
C ASP A 397 27.99 -16.83 -8.63
N HIS A 398 28.30 -17.10 -7.36
CA HIS A 398 27.79 -18.29 -6.67
C HIS A 398 26.26 -18.30 -6.59
N LEU A 399 25.64 -17.14 -6.31
CA LEU A 399 24.18 -17.03 -6.27
C LEU A 399 23.57 -17.16 -7.66
N GLU A 400 24.16 -16.53 -8.68
CA GLU A 400 23.75 -16.68 -10.08
C GLU A 400 23.77 -18.15 -10.52
N ALA A 401 24.82 -18.89 -10.14
CA ALA A 401 24.93 -20.32 -10.44
C ALA A 401 23.92 -21.18 -9.66
N ALA A 402 23.57 -20.77 -8.44
CA ALA A 402 22.56 -21.47 -7.63
C ALA A 402 21.13 -21.23 -8.13
N LEU A 403 20.84 -20.04 -8.65
CA LEU A 403 19.54 -19.70 -9.22
C LEU A 403 19.28 -20.48 -10.52
N GLY A 404 18.01 -20.84 -10.75
CA GLY A 404 17.60 -21.64 -11.91
C GLY A 404 18.05 -23.11 -11.86
N LYS A 405 18.48 -23.62 -10.69
CA LYS A 405 18.69 -25.06 -10.50
C LYS A 405 17.39 -25.87 -10.63
N PHE A 406 16.28 -25.27 -10.21
CA PHE A 406 14.94 -25.82 -10.35
C PHE A 406 14.14 -24.94 -11.31
N ASP A 407 13.35 -25.57 -12.18
CA ASP A 407 12.64 -24.97 -13.31
C ASP A 407 11.18 -24.61 -12.99
N ASP A 408 10.71 -24.96 -11.78
CA ASP A 408 9.37 -24.66 -11.32
C ASP A 408 9.20 -23.25 -10.74
N GLY A 409 10.18 -22.35 -10.92
CA GLY A 409 10.01 -20.93 -10.65
C GLY A 409 11.32 -20.14 -10.53
N PRO A 410 11.25 -18.83 -10.25
CA PRO A 410 12.41 -17.93 -10.29
C PRO A 410 13.23 -17.89 -8.99
N PHE A 411 12.82 -18.63 -7.95
CA PHE A 411 13.44 -18.61 -6.62
C PHE A 411 14.55 -19.67 -6.48
N PHE A 412 15.34 -19.61 -5.39
CA PHE A 412 16.47 -20.55 -5.19
C PHE A 412 16.06 -22.02 -5.23
N LEU A 413 14.85 -22.33 -4.75
CA LEU A 413 14.27 -23.66 -4.75
C LEU A 413 13.13 -23.79 -5.78
N GLY A 414 13.14 -22.94 -6.81
CA GLY A 414 12.06 -22.76 -7.79
C GLY A 414 10.92 -21.91 -7.23
N GLN A 415 10.25 -22.39 -6.19
CA GLN A 415 9.22 -21.66 -5.46
C GLN A 415 9.80 -20.87 -4.27
N PHE A 416 9.09 -19.81 -3.85
CA PHE A 416 9.53 -18.93 -2.75
C PHE A 416 9.70 -19.70 -1.44
N SER A 417 10.81 -19.45 -0.73
CA SER A 417 11.20 -20.26 0.42
C SER A 417 11.98 -19.48 1.49
N LEU A 418 12.28 -20.16 2.61
CA LEU A 418 13.17 -19.64 3.66
C LEU A 418 14.57 -19.29 3.14
N VAL A 419 15.03 -19.91 2.05
CA VAL A 419 16.33 -19.59 1.44
C VAL A 419 16.30 -18.17 0.88
N ASP A 420 15.26 -17.81 0.14
CA ASP A 420 15.11 -16.47 -0.44
C ASP A 420 15.04 -15.40 0.68
N ILE A 421 14.26 -15.68 1.73
CA ILE A 421 14.16 -14.84 2.93
C ILE A 421 15.52 -14.67 3.62
N ALA A 422 16.36 -15.71 3.66
CA ALA A 422 17.68 -15.64 4.29
C ALA A 422 18.64 -14.71 3.52
N TYR A 423 18.52 -14.61 2.20
CA TYR A 423 19.41 -13.83 1.35
C TYR A 423 18.94 -12.39 1.12
N ILE A 424 17.65 -12.16 0.89
CA ILE A 424 17.16 -10.85 0.40
C ILE A 424 17.53 -9.66 1.28
N PRO A 425 17.53 -9.70 2.62
CA PRO A 425 17.91 -8.54 3.43
C PRO A 425 19.35 -8.10 3.17
N PHE A 426 20.25 -9.05 2.87
CA PHE A 426 21.65 -8.76 2.60
C PHE A 426 21.85 -8.28 1.16
N ILE A 427 21.21 -8.94 0.19
CA ILE A 427 21.28 -8.53 -1.21
C ILE A 427 20.69 -7.14 -1.42
N GLU A 428 19.56 -6.81 -0.77
CA GLU A 428 18.98 -5.46 -0.75
C GLU A 428 20.03 -4.42 -0.35
N ARG A 429 20.73 -4.66 0.77
CA ARG A 429 21.70 -3.70 1.32
C ARG A 429 22.96 -3.61 0.48
N PHE A 430 23.45 -4.74 0.00
CA PHE A 430 24.64 -4.80 -0.86
C PHE A 430 24.39 -4.12 -2.19
N GLN A 431 23.24 -4.37 -2.84
CA GLN A 431 22.87 -3.73 -4.09
C GLN A 431 22.88 -2.21 -3.96
N ILE A 432 22.19 -1.68 -2.93
CA ILE A 432 22.09 -0.24 -2.71
C ILE A 432 23.48 0.36 -2.44
N PHE A 433 24.24 -0.22 -1.53
CA PHE A 433 25.50 0.36 -1.08
C PHE A 433 26.63 0.26 -2.12
N LEU A 434 26.75 -0.90 -2.79
CA LEU A 434 27.76 -1.10 -3.84
C LEU A 434 27.50 -0.20 -5.05
N GLN A 435 26.22 -0.03 -5.43
CA GLN A 435 25.84 0.88 -6.50
C GLN A 435 26.11 2.34 -6.12
N ASP A 436 25.84 2.76 -4.89
CA ASP A 436 26.09 4.15 -4.47
C ASP A 436 27.58 4.49 -4.43
N VAL A 437 28.38 3.67 -3.73
CA VAL A 437 29.77 4.01 -3.39
C VAL A 437 30.75 3.62 -4.50
N TRP A 438 30.61 2.43 -5.10
CA TRP A 438 31.56 1.92 -6.10
C TRP A 438 31.00 1.88 -7.53
N LYS A 439 29.74 2.32 -7.74
CA LYS A 439 29.03 2.19 -9.03
C LYS A 439 29.01 0.75 -9.54
N TYR A 440 29.03 -0.20 -8.61
CA TYR A 440 29.08 -1.62 -8.92
C TYR A 440 27.67 -2.21 -8.94
N ASP A 441 27.19 -2.47 -10.15
CA ASP A 441 25.93 -3.16 -10.37
C ASP A 441 26.13 -4.68 -10.21
N ILE A 442 25.60 -5.23 -9.12
CA ILE A 442 25.67 -6.66 -8.83
C ILE A 442 24.87 -7.51 -9.83
N THR A 443 23.97 -6.91 -10.62
CA THR A 443 23.15 -7.61 -11.62
C THR A 443 23.80 -7.69 -13.00
N ALA A 444 24.83 -6.87 -13.26
CA ALA A 444 25.56 -6.90 -14.51
C ALA A 444 26.21 -8.28 -14.74
N GLY A 445 25.84 -8.95 -15.83
CA GLY A 445 26.29 -10.32 -16.13
C GLY A 445 25.63 -11.42 -15.29
N ARG A 446 24.62 -11.10 -14.48
CA ARG A 446 23.90 -12.03 -13.58
C ARG A 446 22.38 -11.94 -13.78
N PRO A 447 21.88 -12.41 -14.93
CA PRO A 447 20.47 -12.23 -15.30
C PRO A 447 19.50 -12.97 -14.37
N LYS A 448 19.87 -14.13 -13.80
CA LYS A 448 18.98 -14.84 -12.87
C LYS A 448 18.89 -14.12 -11.53
N LEU A 449 20.01 -13.57 -11.04
CA LEU A 449 20.00 -12.71 -9.86
C LEU A 449 19.15 -11.45 -10.10
N ALA A 450 19.25 -10.84 -11.29
CA ALA A 450 18.39 -9.71 -11.66
C ALA A 450 16.90 -10.08 -11.61
N ALA A 451 16.52 -11.19 -12.25
CA ALA A 451 15.15 -11.70 -12.23
C ALA A 451 14.67 -12.04 -10.81
N TRP A 452 15.52 -12.68 -10.00
CA TRP A 452 15.21 -12.99 -8.61
C TRP A 452 14.97 -11.72 -7.77
N ILE A 453 15.78 -10.68 -7.93
CA ILE A 453 15.57 -9.39 -7.26
C ILE A 453 14.24 -8.76 -7.69
N GLU A 454 13.90 -8.82 -8.99
CA GLU A 454 12.63 -8.32 -9.51
C GLU A 454 11.44 -9.03 -8.86
N GLU A 455 11.45 -10.36 -8.85
CA GLU A 455 10.40 -11.19 -8.27
C GLU A 455 10.28 -10.99 -6.76
N MET A 456 11.40 -10.87 -6.05
CA MET A 456 11.40 -10.54 -4.62
C MET A 456 10.68 -9.20 -4.37
N ASN A 457 10.94 -8.17 -5.18
CA ASN A 457 10.28 -6.86 -5.03
C ASN A 457 8.78 -6.88 -5.33
N LYS A 458 8.22 -7.96 -5.89
CA LYS A 458 6.77 -8.14 -6.08
C LYS A 458 6.08 -8.65 -4.81
N ILE A 459 6.83 -9.19 -3.84
CA ILE A 459 6.28 -9.78 -2.61
C ILE A 459 5.96 -8.71 -1.56
N ASP A 460 4.68 -8.48 -1.29
CA ASP A 460 4.20 -7.48 -0.32
C ASP A 460 4.80 -7.67 1.08
N ALA A 461 4.86 -8.92 1.55
CA ALA A 461 5.43 -9.26 2.85
C ALA A 461 6.90 -8.82 3.01
N TYR A 462 7.66 -8.77 1.90
CA TYR A 462 9.03 -8.26 1.88
C TYR A 462 9.06 -6.74 1.72
N LYS A 463 8.28 -6.17 0.78
CA LYS A 463 8.22 -4.72 0.54
C LYS A 463 7.99 -3.91 1.81
N GLN A 464 7.11 -4.40 2.69
CA GLN A 464 6.78 -3.77 3.98
C GLN A 464 7.95 -3.71 4.98
N THR A 465 9.03 -4.45 4.74
CA THR A 465 10.18 -4.58 5.65
C THR A 465 11.42 -3.84 5.18
N LYS A 466 11.37 -3.23 3.99
CA LYS A 466 12.52 -2.59 3.34
C LYS A 466 13.02 -1.40 4.14
N CYS A 467 14.32 -1.18 4.09
CA CYS A 467 14.96 -0.03 4.73
C CYS A 467 14.88 1.20 3.82
N ASP A 468 14.90 2.40 4.43
CA ASP A 468 15.12 3.63 3.67
C ASP A 468 16.53 3.60 3.06
N PRO A 469 16.67 3.68 1.71
CA PRO A 469 17.97 3.60 1.05
C PRO A 469 18.96 4.69 1.49
N LYS A 470 18.48 5.91 1.79
CA LYS A 470 19.35 7.02 2.20
C LYS A 470 19.92 6.77 3.60
N LEU A 471 19.06 6.39 4.55
CA LEU A 471 19.50 6.07 5.91
C LEU A 471 20.46 4.87 5.93
N LEU A 472 20.20 3.87 5.09
CA LEU A 472 21.11 2.73 4.92
C LEU A 472 22.49 3.17 4.46
N ILE A 473 22.56 3.97 3.39
CA ILE A 473 23.83 4.46 2.83
C ILE A 473 24.60 5.27 3.88
N GLU A 474 23.95 6.21 4.56
CA GLU A 474 24.56 7.01 5.62
C GLU A 474 25.12 6.14 6.74
N HIS A 475 24.34 5.17 7.22
CA HIS A 475 24.76 4.23 8.25
C HIS A 475 25.98 3.41 7.79
N TYR A 476 25.95 2.86 6.57
CA TYR A 476 27.03 2.03 6.04
C TYR A 476 28.30 2.85 5.79
N LYS A 477 28.20 4.08 5.30
CA LYS A 477 29.33 5.03 5.21
C LYS A 477 29.95 5.25 6.58
N SER A 478 29.13 5.55 7.59
CA SER A 478 29.61 5.73 8.97
C SER A 478 30.25 4.44 9.55
N ARG A 479 29.75 3.26 9.18
CA ARG A 479 30.20 1.99 9.75
C ARG A 479 31.47 1.44 9.09
N PHE A 480 31.59 1.59 7.77
CA PHE A 480 32.60 0.91 6.95
C PHE A 480 33.60 1.85 6.29
N MET A 481 33.24 3.13 6.08
CA MET A 481 34.11 4.08 5.38
C MET A 481 34.84 5.06 6.30
N VAL A 482 34.56 5.09 7.62
CA VAL A 482 35.20 6.04 8.55
C VAL A 482 36.73 5.85 8.68
N PHE A 483 37.27 4.69 8.28
CA PHE A 483 38.72 4.47 8.22
C PHE A 483 39.38 4.94 6.90
N SER A 484 38.64 5.35 5.86
CA SER A 484 39.24 5.80 4.60
C SER A 484 39.63 7.28 4.59
N LYS A 485 38.99 8.13 5.41
CA LYS A 485 39.37 9.55 5.55
C LYS A 485 40.81 9.72 6.05
N LEU A 486 41.21 8.95 7.06
CA LEU A 486 42.59 8.97 7.58
C LEU A 486 43.65 8.47 6.59
N ARG A 487 43.28 7.72 5.55
CA ARG A 487 44.24 7.25 4.53
C ARG A 487 44.39 8.22 3.36
N THR A 488 43.32 8.94 3.03
CA THR A 488 43.30 9.89 1.91
C THR A 488 43.96 11.21 2.31
N ASP A 489 43.77 11.65 3.55
CA ASP A 489 44.41 12.86 4.06
C ASP A 489 45.94 12.69 4.21
N VAL A 490 46.41 11.48 4.55
CA VAL A 490 47.86 11.22 4.63
C VAL A 490 48.50 11.17 3.23
N ILE A 491 47.83 10.62 2.21
CA ILE A 491 48.38 10.61 0.84
C ILE A 491 48.34 12.03 0.22
N SER A 492 47.33 12.84 0.53
CA SER A 492 47.26 14.24 0.08
C SER A 492 48.32 15.13 0.76
N ILE A 493 48.68 14.85 2.01
CA ILE A 493 49.75 15.57 2.74
C ILE A 493 51.15 15.21 2.20
N TYR A 494 51.38 13.98 1.71
CA TYR A 494 52.68 13.58 1.17
C TYR A 494 52.92 13.99 -0.31
N ILE A 495 51.88 14.33 -1.07
CA ILE A 495 52.04 14.82 -2.45
C ILE A 495 52.26 16.35 -2.51
N PHE A 496 51.98 17.09 -1.44
CA PHE A 496 52.23 18.54 -1.35
C PHE A 496 53.58 18.94 -0.74
N HIS A 497 54.47 18.00 -0.42
CA HIS A 497 55.82 18.27 0.14
C HIS A 497 56.97 17.91 -0.82
N PHE A 498 56.71 17.82 -2.12
CA PHE A 498 57.74 17.77 -3.16
C PHE A 498 57.63 18.92 -4.17
N PHE A 499 57.33 20.12 -3.65
CA PHE A 499 57.72 21.41 -4.22
C PHE A 499 58.28 22.29 -3.11
#